data_AF-A0A970TI50-F1
#
_entry.id   AF-A0A970TI50-F1
#
_cell.length_a   1.000
_cell.length_b   1.000
_cell.length_c   1.000
_cell.angle_alpha   90.00
_cell.angle_beta   90.00
_cell.angle_gamma   90.00
#
_symmetry.space_group_name_H-M   'P 1'
#
loop_
_entity.id
_entity.type
_entity.pdbx_description
1 polymer ?
#
loop_
_entity_poly.entity_id
_entity_poly.type
_entity_poly.pdbx_seq_one_letter_code
_entity_poly.pdbx_strand_id
1 'polypeptide(L)'
;MDRSPNTLFLRLEGALQAWGNNESKFVIRRTADAPTKSGVFGLLCAALGVTRLDAEKDWLPQLQKMRMGVRIDRPGIRWWDYHTVGAGQEMRKAGFRQSDKISDPIQARKVIHEPDFGNKIDMKMGPILTRREYLADGSFLVALQGDPHIVDTLFKALQEPVWTVFLGRKSCPPSRLIWEHEPGYFESLEDALRSIPLQKREDDSVITASWDVLLDWMPAFDGDKVPDDIEIHYDIPLSFQPPNHAPRYVIRKRIGLGPNTETQKVTIGRPWTARRIRADYGNREYRRVRAERLVMDHSACMFCKAPATTVQHVSYSRAGGREVPEDLRALCRICHDACTMLEYGAGMGNERIDPSDPAWRDAILAKRNEIIEYHSRAQHSRKLQPKKEQT
;
A
#
# COMPACT_ATOMS: atom_id res chain seq x y z
N MET A 1 -16.99 -23.51 33.84
CA MET A 1 -17.45 -24.08 32.55
C MET A 1 -16.47 -23.59 31.51
N ASP A 2 -15.63 -24.49 31.00
CA ASP A 2 -14.68 -24.14 29.94
C ASP A 2 -15.47 -23.92 28.65
N ARG A 3 -15.39 -22.72 28.07
CA ARG A 3 -16.14 -22.38 26.86
C ARG A 3 -15.32 -22.81 25.65
N SER A 4 -15.95 -23.50 24.69
CA SER A 4 -15.25 -23.96 23.49
C SER A 4 -14.58 -22.80 22.74
N PRO A 5 -13.35 -22.98 22.24
CA PRO A 5 -12.59 -21.90 21.60
C PRO A 5 -13.28 -21.45 20.32
N ASN A 6 -13.58 -20.14 20.22
CA ASN A 6 -14.34 -19.57 19.11
C ASN A 6 -13.50 -18.67 18.21
N THR A 7 -12.21 -18.47 18.51
CA THR A 7 -11.36 -17.51 17.79
C THR A 7 -10.03 -18.13 17.40
N LEU A 8 -9.69 -18.01 16.11
CA LEU A 8 -8.40 -18.37 15.51
C LEU A 8 -7.52 -17.14 15.32
N PHE A 9 -6.24 -17.23 15.66
CA PHE A 9 -5.27 -16.14 15.49
C PHE A 9 -4.25 -16.44 14.40
N LEU A 10 -4.10 -15.51 13.45
CA LEU A 10 -3.13 -15.59 12.37
C LEU A 10 -2.16 -14.41 12.43
N ARG A 11 -0.86 -14.69 12.34
CA ARG A 11 0.20 -13.70 12.17
C ARG A 11 0.59 -13.63 10.69
N LEU A 12 0.24 -12.52 10.06
CA LEU A 12 0.55 -12.27 8.65
C LEU A 12 1.73 -11.31 8.58
N GLU A 13 2.93 -11.89 8.57
CA GLU A 13 4.20 -11.20 8.56
C GLU A 13 5.11 -11.77 7.46
N GLY A 14 5.74 -10.89 6.69
CA GLY A 14 6.67 -11.25 5.63
C GLY A 14 7.34 -10.02 5.04
N ALA A 15 8.37 -10.22 4.22
CA ALA A 15 9.10 -9.11 3.59
C ALA A 15 8.20 -8.28 2.65
N LEU A 16 7.32 -8.96 1.92
CA LEU A 16 6.31 -8.38 1.04
C LEU A 16 4.97 -9.06 1.29
N GLN A 17 3.88 -8.32 1.11
CA GLN A 17 2.51 -8.83 1.11
C GLN A 17 1.70 -8.15 0.00
N ALA A 18 0.60 -8.76 -0.44
CA ALA A 18 -0.29 -8.14 -1.42
C ALA A 18 -1.74 -8.61 -1.30
N TRP A 19 -2.60 -7.74 -0.78
CA TRP A 19 -4.01 -8.04 -0.51
C TRP A 19 -4.90 -7.32 -1.53
N GLY A 20 -5.38 -8.03 -2.54
CA GLY A 20 -6.11 -7.41 -3.65
C GLY A 20 -7.42 -6.75 -3.20
N ASN A 21 -7.70 -5.56 -3.74
CA ASN A 21 -8.97 -4.83 -3.57
C ASN A 21 -9.64 -4.54 -4.94
N ASN A 22 -10.85 -4.00 -4.90
CA ASN A 22 -11.66 -3.61 -6.07
C ASN A 22 -11.05 -2.47 -6.91
N GLU A 23 -10.02 -1.78 -6.41
CA GLU A 23 -9.30 -0.74 -7.15
C GLU A 23 -8.34 -1.30 -8.20
N SER A 24 -8.06 -2.60 -8.15
CA SER A 24 -7.26 -3.29 -9.17
C SER A 24 -8.00 -3.32 -10.50
N LYS A 25 -7.44 -2.69 -11.53
CA LYS A 25 -8.02 -2.62 -12.88
C LYS A 25 -7.04 -3.15 -13.92
N PHE A 26 -7.41 -4.27 -14.53
CA PHE A 26 -6.68 -4.92 -15.63
C PHE A 26 -5.18 -5.15 -15.32
N VAL A 27 -4.31 -4.31 -15.90
CA VAL A 27 -2.85 -4.37 -15.78
C VAL A 27 -2.32 -3.77 -14.48
N ILE A 28 -3.13 -2.95 -13.78
CA ILE A 28 -2.80 -2.37 -12.49
C ILE A 28 -3.38 -3.26 -11.40
N ARG A 29 -2.51 -3.80 -10.56
CA ARG A 29 -2.87 -4.66 -9.42
C ARG A 29 -2.49 -3.94 -8.14
N ARG A 30 -3.47 -3.36 -7.45
CA ARG A 30 -3.30 -2.65 -6.18
C ARG A 30 -3.30 -3.61 -4.99
N THR A 31 -2.89 -3.09 -3.84
CA THR A 31 -3.04 -3.76 -2.55
C THR A 31 -3.82 -2.87 -1.58
N ALA A 32 -4.66 -3.49 -0.76
CA ALA A 32 -5.23 -2.89 0.44
C ALA A 32 -4.11 -2.60 1.46
N ASP A 33 -4.43 -1.76 2.44
CA ASP A 33 -3.57 -1.38 3.58
C ASP A 33 -3.47 -2.47 4.64
N ALA A 34 -4.37 -3.45 4.63
CA ALA A 34 -4.39 -4.58 5.53
C ALA A 34 -4.89 -5.87 4.82
N PRO A 35 -4.67 -7.06 5.41
CA PRO A 35 -5.23 -8.31 4.92
C PRO A 35 -6.73 -8.26 4.64
N THR A 36 -7.10 -8.68 3.42
CA THR A 36 -8.51 -8.81 3.03
C THR A 36 -9.08 -10.15 3.45
N LYS A 37 -10.40 -10.19 3.69
CA LYS A 37 -11.09 -11.41 4.12
C LYS A 37 -10.97 -12.53 3.08
N SER A 38 -11.07 -12.18 1.80
CA SER A 38 -10.83 -13.11 0.69
C SER A 38 -9.41 -13.64 0.62
N GLY A 39 -8.42 -12.80 0.91
CA GLY A 39 -7.02 -13.22 0.96
C GLY A 39 -6.76 -14.22 2.09
N VAL A 40 -7.30 -13.94 3.28
CA VAL A 40 -7.20 -14.82 4.45
C VAL A 40 -7.92 -16.14 4.19
N PHE A 41 -9.13 -16.12 3.62
CA PHE A 41 -9.88 -17.35 3.31
C PHE A 41 -9.18 -18.18 2.23
N GLY A 42 -8.63 -17.53 1.19
CA GLY A 42 -7.84 -18.22 0.18
C GLY A 42 -6.59 -18.90 0.77
N LEU A 43 -5.93 -18.26 1.74
CA LEU A 43 -4.82 -18.84 2.48
C LEU A 43 -5.28 -20.08 3.28
N LEU A 44 -6.40 -19.98 4.00
CA LEU A 44 -6.95 -21.08 4.79
C LEU A 44 -7.38 -22.26 3.93
N CYS A 45 -8.07 -22.02 2.81
CA CYS A 45 -8.42 -23.07 1.85
C CYS A 45 -7.17 -23.75 1.26
N ALA A 46 -6.08 -23.00 1.07
CA ALA A 46 -4.81 -23.58 0.64
C ALA A 46 -4.18 -24.48 1.72
N ALA A 47 -4.24 -24.06 2.98
CA ALA A 47 -3.81 -24.89 4.10
C ALA A 47 -4.63 -26.19 4.20
N LEU A 48 -5.94 -26.11 3.96
CA LEU A 48 -6.84 -27.28 3.91
C LEU A 48 -6.64 -28.17 2.67
N GLY A 49 -5.93 -27.72 1.64
CA GLY A 49 -5.76 -28.46 0.39
C GLY A 49 -7.02 -28.51 -0.48
N VAL A 50 -7.90 -27.53 -0.35
CA VAL A 50 -9.23 -27.50 -1.00
C VAL A 50 -9.15 -26.79 -2.35
N THR A 51 -9.63 -27.43 -3.41
CA THR A 51 -9.62 -26.82 -4.75
C THR A 51 -10.52 -25.59 -4.83
N ARG A 52 -10.34 -24.74 -5.84
CA ARG A 52 -11.18 -23.54 -6.00
C ARG A 52 -12.67 -23.86 -6.13
N LEU A 53 -13.00 -24.98 -6.78
CA LEU A 53 -14.38 -25.41 -6.98
C LEU A 53 -14.98 -25.96 -5.68
N ASP A 54 -14.23 -26.80 -4.97
CA ASP A 54 -14.68 -27.38 -3.70
C ASP A 54 -14.77 -26.31 -2.61
N ALA A 55 -13.89 -25.30 -2.64
CA ALA A 55 -13.93 -24.19 -1.71
C ALA A 55 -15.25 -23.44 -1.81
N GLU A 56 -15.72 -23.12 -3.02
CA GLU A 56 -16.98 -22.43 -3.25
C GLU A 56 -18.18 -23.21 -2.72
N LYS A 57 -18.17 -24.53 -2.88
CA LYS A 57 -19.27 -25.39 -2.48
C LYS A 57 -19.31 -25.67 -0.97
N ASP A 58 -18.16 -26.05 -0.41
CA ASP A 58 -18.12 -26.72 0.90
C ASP A 58 -17.57 -25.81 2.01
N TRP A 59 -16.70 -24.86 1.68
CA TRP A 59 -15.96 -24.06 2.68
C TRP A 59 -16.36 -22.59 2.74
N LEU A 60 -16.47 -21.91 1.60
CA LEU A 60 -16.83 -20.48 1.57
C LEU A 60 -18.13 -20.18 2.32
N PRO A 61 -19.23 -20.96 2.20
CA PRO A 61 -20.46 -20.70 2.95
C PRO A 61 -20.28 -20.77 4.47
N GLN A 62 -19.30 -21.55 4.95
CA GLN A 62 -18.98 -21.67 6.37
C GLN A 62 -18.05 -20.54 6.83
N LEU A 63 -17.00 -20.25 6.06
CA LEU A 63 -16.05 -19.18 6.34
C LEU A 63 -16.71 -17.79 6.31
N GLN A 64 -17.66 -17.56 5.40
CA GLN A 64 -18.40 -16.29 5.30
C GLN A 64 -19.15 -15.93 6.59
N LYS A 65 -19.55 -16.93 7.39
CA LYS A 65 -20.21 -16.73 8.69
C LYS A 65 -19.24 -16.31 9.79
N MET A 66 -17.94 -16.50 9.59
CA MET A 66 -16.92 -16.07 10.55
C MET A 66 -16.73 -14.56 10.47
N ARG A 67 -16.53 -13.93 11.62
CA ARG A 67 -16.15 -12.53 11.75
C ARG A 67 -14.63 -12.39 11.72
N MET A 68 -14.14 -11.33 11.09
CA MET A 68 -12.72 -11.02 11.00
C MET A 68 -12.40 -9.69 11.66
N GLY A 69 -11.38 -9.71 12.52
CA GLY A 69 -10.71 -8.52 13.04
C GLY A 69 -9.24 -8.53 12.61
N VAL A 70 -8.69 -7.37 12.30
CA VAL A 70 -7.28 -7.20 11.93
C VAL A 70 -6.68 -6.09 12.78
N ARG A 71 -5.63 -6.40 13.54
CA ARG A 71 -4.77 -5.41 14.18
C ARG A 71 -3.57 -5.13 13.31
N ILE A 72 -3.37 -3.85 13.00
CA ILE A 72 -2.27 -3.37 12.18
C ILE A 72 -1.09 -3.09 13.12
N ASP A 73 -0.28 -4.13 13.35
CA ASP A 73 0.91 -4.00 14.19
C ASP A 73 1.95 -3.14 13.47
N ARG A 74 2.08 -3.31 12.15
CA ARG A 74 2.85 -2.43 11.25
C ARG A 74 2.11 -2.28 9.91
N PRO A 75 1.78 -1.06 9.48
CA PRO A 75 1.06 -0.84 8.22
C PRO A 75 1.88 -1.22 6.98
N GLY A 76 3.21 -1.25 7.10
CA GLY A 76 4.12 -1.45 5.98
C GLY A 76 4.22 -0.24 5.05
N ILE A 77 5.09 -0.34 4.05
CA ILE A 77 5.36 0.69 3.05
C ILE A 77 4.86 0.18 1.69
N ARG A 78 4.06 0.98 0.99
CA ARG A 78 3.58 0.62 -0.35
C ARG A 78 4.71 0.71 -1.37
N TRP A 79 4.85 -0.32 -2.19
CA TRP A 79 5.89 -0.40 -3.21
C TRP A 79 5.34 -0.90 -4.55
N TRP A 80 5.80 -0.32 -5.66
CA TRP A 80 5.39 -0.70 -7.02
C TRP A 80 6.44 -1.57 -7.71
N ASP A 81 5.99 -2.71 -8.22
CA ASP A 81 6.74 -3.62 -9.08
C ASP A 81 6.31 -3.45 -10.55
N TYR A 82 7.28 -3.20 -11.42
CA TYR A 82 7.08 -3.20 -12.87
C TYR A 82 7.29 -4.61 -13.41
N HIS A 83 6.19 -5.28 -13.74
CA HIS A 83 6.17 -6.71 -13.94
C HIS A 83 5.83 -7.07 -15.39
N THR A 84 6.84 -7.51 -16.13
CA THR A 84 6.76 -7.91 -17.55
C THR A 84 6.48 -9.40 -17.67
N VAL A 85 5.53 -9.79 -18.52
CA VAL A 85 5.17 -11.19 -18.80
C VAL A 85 5.33 -11.49 -20.29
N GLY A 86 5.92 -12.64 -20.62
CA GLY A 86 6.01 -13.14 -22.00
C GLY A 86 7.00 -12.36 -22.87
N ALA A 87 8.09 -11.85 -22.30
CA ALA A 87 9.19 -11.28 -23.08
C ALA A 87 9.75 -12.36 -24.02
N GLY A 88 9.77 -12.09 -25.32
CA GLY A 88 10.19 -13.05 -26.36
C GLY A 88 9.15 -14.13 -26.71
N GLN A 89 7.99 -14.18 -26.05
CA GLN A 89 6.93 -15.17 -26.30
C GLN A 89 5.75 -14.60 -27.11
N GLU A 90 5.85 -13.36 -27.61
CA GLU A 90 4.88 -12.73 -28.51
C GLU A 90 3.41 -12.88 -28.05
N MET A 91 3.14 -12.52 -26.79
CA MET A 91 1.80 -12.59 -26.23
C MET A 91 0.83 -11.68 -27.00
N ARG A 92 -0.39 -12.18 -27.24
CA ARG A 92 -1.46 -11.42 -27.90
C ARG A 92 -1.93 -10.28 -26.98
N LYS A 93 -1.83 -9.05 -27.45
CA LYS A 93 -2.31 -7.85 -26.77
C LYS A 93 -3.22 -7.04 -27.68
N ALA A 94 -4.35 -6.57 -27.15
CA ALA A 94 -5.18 -5.59 -27.85
C ALA A 94 -4.42 -4.26 -27.99
N GLY A 95 -4.33 -3.74 -29.21
CA GLY A 95 -3.75 -2.44 -29.51
C GLY A 95 -4.58 -1.70 -30.55
N PHE A 96 -4.41 -0.39 -30.66
CA PHE A 96 -5.02 0.38 -31.74
C PHE A 96 -4.20 0.25 -33.04
N ARG A 97 -4.90 0.24 -34.18
CA ARG A 97 -4.28 0.27 -35.51
C ARG A 97 -3.39 1.51 -35.68
N GLN A 98 -2.23 1.32 -36.28
CA GLN A 98 -1.13 2.30 -36.28
C GLN A 98 -1.41 3.56 -37.13
N SER A 99 -2.42 3.54 -38.00
CA SER A 99 -2.90 4.71 -38.74
C SER A 99 -3.60 5.75 -37.86
N ASP A 100 -4.05 5.35 -36.67
CA ASP A 100 -4.81 6.19 -35.74
C ASP A 100 -3.91 6.69 -34.62
N LYS A 101 -2.69 7.17 -34.93
CA LYS A 101 -1.86 7.90 -33.95
C LYS A 101 -2.53 9.23 -33.61
N ILE A 102 -3.53 9.17 -32.74
CA ILE A 102 -4.09 10.33 -32.08
C ILE A 102 -3.01 10.81 -31.11
N SER A 103 -2.31 11.87 -31.48
CA SER A 103 -1.24 12.49 -30.68
C SER A 103 -1.75 13.11 -29.38
N ASP A 104 -3.06 13.31 -29.26
CA ASP A 104 -3.71 14.00 -28.15
C ASP A 104 -4.76 13.11 -27.44
N PRO A 105 -4.55 12.72 -26.17
CA PRO A 105 -5.48 11.89 -25.39
C PRO A 105 -6.91 12.45 -25.27
N ILE A 106 -7.08 13.78 -25.41
CA ILE A 106 -8.39 14.43 -25.31
C ILE A 106 -9.18 14.27 -26.61
N GLN A 107 -8.50 14.26 -27.76
CA GLN A 107 -9.13 13.97 -29.06
C GLN A 107 -9.53 12.50 -29.19
N ALA A 108 -8.81 11.59 -28.52
CA ALA A 108 -9.15 10.16 -28.51
C ALA A 108 -10.56 9.87 -27.96
N ARG A 109 -11.08 10.71 -27.05
CA ARG A 109 -12.46 10.60 -26.55
C ARG A 109 -13.53 11.13 -27.52
N LYS A 110 -13.17 12.00 -28.47
CA LYS A 110 -14.12 12.61 -29.43
C LYS A 110 -14.25 11.84 -30.75
N VAL A 111 -13.38 10.86 -31.02
CA VAL A 111 -13.28 10.18 -32.33
C VAL A 111 -13.88 8.76 -32.33
N ILE A 112 -14.37 8.26 -31.20
CA ILE A 112 -14.84 6.88 -31.11
C ILE A 112 -16.35 6.83 -30.86
N HIS A 113 -17.13 6.73 -31.94
CA HIS A 113 -18.50 6.26 -31.89
C HIS A 113 -18.51 4.74 -31.68
N GLU A 114 -19.36 4.25 -30.77
CA GLU A 114 -19.52 2.83 -30.40
C GLU A 114 -19.57 1.81 -31.57
N PRO A 115 -20.17 2.11 -32.75
CA PRO A 115 -20.27 1.13 -33.85
C PRO A 115 -18.95 0.81 -34.56
N ASP A 116 -17.91 1.64 -34.45
CA ASP A 116 -16.67 1.51 -35.23
C ASP A 116 -15.51 0.82 -34.49
N PHE A 117 -15.70 0.45 -33.21
CA PHE A 117 -14.63 -0.12 -32.37
C PHE A 117 -14.02 -1.41 -32.93
N GLY A 118 -14.83 -2.29 -33.52
CA GLY A 118 -14.38 -3.59 -34.02
C GLY A 118 -13.34 -3.50 -35.15
N ASN A 119 -13.37 -2.43 -35.96
CA ASN A 119 -12.50 -2.27 -37.13
C ASN A 119 -11.18 -1.53 -36.81
N LYS A 120 -11.02 -0.99 -35.60
CA LYS A 120 -9.85 -0.18 -35.19
C LYS A 120 -8.93 -0.85 -34.17
N ILE A 121 -9.36 -1.98 -33.61
CA ILE A 121 -8.56 -2.79 -32.69
C ILE A 121 -7.77 -3.82 -33.51
N ASP A 122 -6.46 -3.85 -33.29
CA ASP A 122 -5.55 -4.84 -33.87
C ASP A 122 -4.91 -5.68 -32.76
N MET A 123 -4.60 -6.92 -33.08
CA MET A 123 -3.90 -7.81 -32.17
C MET A 123 -2.41 -7.65 -32.38
N LYS A 124 -1.77 -6.92 -31.46
CA LYS A 124 -0.31 -6.77 -31.48
C LYS A 124 0.33 -7.88 -30.67
N MET A 125 1.39 -8.45 -31.22
CA MET A 125 2.25 -9.37 -30.50
C MET A 125 3.26 -8.56 -29.68
N GLY A 126 3.42 -8.92 -28.41
CA GLY A 126 4.40 -8.26 -27.54
C GLY A 126 4.22 -8.60 -26.07
N PRO A 127 5.18 -8.19 -25.22
CA PRO A 127 5.10 -8.49 -23.80
C PRO A 127 3.90 -7.78 -23.15
N ILE A 128 3.30 -8.46 -22.17
CA ILE A 128 2.26 -7.88 -21.33
C ILE A 128 2.94 -7.20 -20.16
N LEU A 129 2.68 -5.90 -20.00
CA LEU A 129 3.19 -5.11 -18.90
C LEU A 129 2.11 -4.97 -17.84
N THR A 130 2.45 -5.36 -16.61
CA THR A 130 1.60 -5.17 -15.43
C THR A 130 2.34 -4.34 -14.38
N ARG A 131 1.60 -3.56 -13.60
CA ARG A 131 2.14 -2.83 -12.45
C ARG A 131 1.48 -3.38 -11.20
N ARG A 132 2.28 -3.88 -10.27
CA ARG A 132 1.78 -4.58 -9.08
C ARG A 132 2.26 -3.89 -7.82
N GLU A 133 1.33 -3.51 -6.98
CA GLU A 133 1.60 -2.90 -5.69
C GLU A 133 1.74 -3.97 -4.61
N TYR A 134 2.68 -3.78 -3.69
CA TYR A 134 2.94 -4.63 -2.53
C TYR A 134 3.04 -3.77 -1.26
N LEU A 135 2.77 -4.39 -0.11
CA LEU A 135 3.15 -3.85 1.20
C LEU A 135 4.49 -4.47 1.62
N ALA A 136 5.53 -3.66 1.72
CA ALA A 136 6.80 -4.04 2.29
C ALA A 136 6.80 -3.85 3.79
N ASP A 137 7.38 -4.79 4.53
CA ASP A 137 7.55 -4.69 5.99
C ASP A 137 6.25 -4.58 6.81
N GLY A 138 5.12 -5.01 6.24
CA GLY A 138 3.84 -5.08 6.95
C GLY A 138 3.79 -6.25 7.94
N SER A 139 3.13 -6.04 9.07
CA SER A 139 2.84 -7.09 10.07
C SER A 139 1.44 -6.90 10.63
N PHE A 140 0.64 -7.96 10.56
CA PHE A 140 -0.76 -7.93 10.95
C PHE A 140 -1.09 -9.11 11.84
N LEU A 141 -1.93 -8.88 12.85
CA LEU A 141 -2.60 -9.94 13.60
C LEU A 141 -4.04 -10.02 13.11
N VAL A 142 -4.47 -11.18 12.65
CA VAL A 142 -5.85 -11.45 12.27
C VAL A 142 -6.50 -12.34 13.32
N ALA A 143 -7.68 -11.95 13.78
CA ALA A 143 -8.57 -12.77 14.59
C ALA A 143 -9.78 -13.18 13.76
N LEU A 144 -10.01 -14.49 13.62
CA LEU A 144 -11.19 -15.05 12.97
C LEU A 144 -12.08 -15.70 14.01
N GLN A 145 -13.24 -15.10 14.28
CA GLN A 145 -14.18 -15.53 15.29
C GLN A 145 -15.39 -16.21 14.64
N GLY A 146 -15.77 -17.41 15.09
CA GLY A 146 -16.87 -18.17 14.49
C GLY A 146 -17.15 -19.48 15.21
N ASP A 147 -17.66 -20.45 14.46
CA ASP A 147 -17.99 -21.80 14.96
C ASP A 147 -16.72 -22.51 15.49
N PRO A 148 -16.71 -22.98 16.75
CA PRO A 148 -15.57 -23.68 17.35
C PRO A 148 -15.06 -24.89 16.56
N HIS A 149 -15.94 -25.64 15.89
CA HIS A 149 -15.53 -26.81 15.11
C HIS A 149 -14.76 -26.40 13.85
N ILE A 150 -15.21 -25.31 13.21
CA ILE A 150 -14.50 -24.72 12.07
C ILE A 150 -13.17 -24.16 12.51
N VAL A 151 -13.12 -23.44 13.64
CA VAL A 151 -11.88 -22.90 14.22
C VAL A 151 -10.86 -24.01 14.49
N ASP A 152 -11.26 -25.12 15.12
CA ASP A 152 -10.38 -26.26 15.38
C ASP A 152 -9.86 -26.89 14.08
N THR A 153 -10.73 -27.07 13.08
CA THR A 153 -10.34 -27.65 11.79
C THR A 153 -9.34 -26.77 11.05
N LEU A 154 -9.57 -25.44 11.04
CA LEU A 154 -8.67 -24.48 10.41
C LEU A 154 -7.33 -24.39 11.15
N PHE A 155 -7.35 -24.46 12.49
CA PHE A 155 -6.13 -24.46 13.29
C PHE A 155 -5.23 -25.65 12.96
N LYS A 156 -5.80 -26.86 12.92
CA LYS A 156 -5.07 -28.09 12.53
C LYS A 156 -4.50 -27.99 11.11
N ALA A 157 -5.27 -27.45 10.16
CA ALA A 157 -4.81 -27.26 8.79
C ALA A 157 -3.64 -26.26 8.69
N LEU A 158 -3.59 -25.23 9.54
CA LEU A 158 -2.47 -24.28 9.58
C LEU A 158 -1.19 -24.87 10.20
N GLN A 159 -1.30 -25.91 11.03
CA GLN A 159 -0.15 -26.61 11.60
C GLN A 159 0.53 -27.50 10.55
N GLU A 160 -0.27 -28.14 9.68
CA GLU A 160 0.19 -29.03 8.62
C GLU A 160 -0.45 -28.66 7.27
N PRO A 161 -0.04 -27.53 6.65
CA PRO A 161 -0.68 -27.05 5.43
C PRO A 161 -0.42 -27.97 4.24
N VAL A 162 -1.49 -28.37 3.55
CA VAL A 162 -1.41 -29.26 2.38
C VAL A 162 -0.76 -28.56 1.18
N TRP A 163 -1.08 -27.29 0.95
CA TRP A 163 -0.43 -26.48 -0.09
C TRP A 163 0.36 -25.32 0.51
N THR A 164 1.32 -24.82 -0.27
CA THR A 164 2.12 -23.66 0.09
C THR A 164 1.24 -22.45 0.39
N VAL A 165 1.30 -21.97 1.63
CA VAL A 165 0.67 -20.73 2.08
C VAL A 165 1.54 -19.52 1.72
N PHE A 166 0.90 -18.42 1.31
CA PHE A 166 1.58 -17.18 0.91
C PHE A 166 0.71 -15.97 1.24
N LEU A 167 1.33 -14.81 1.41
CA LEU A 167 0.69 -13.56 1.80
C LEU A 167 0.12 -12.84 0.58
N GLY A 168 -0.98 -13.40 0.07
CA GLY A 168 -1.76 -12.86 -1.05
C GLY A 168 -1.23 -13.25 -2.44
N ARG A 169 0.05 -13.00 -2.76
CA ARG A 169 0.69 -13.51 -4.00
C ARG A 169 1.71 -14.58 -3.67
N LYS A 170 1.86 -15.59 -4.56
CA LYS A 170 2.84 -16.68 -4.40
C LYS A 170 4.29 -16.23 -4.20
N SER A 171 4.64 -15.02 -4.67
CA SER A 171 5.96 -14.40 -4.47
C SER A 171 6.17 -13.80 -3.08
N CYS A 172 5.18 -13.87 -2.19
CA CYS A 172 5.18 -13.27 -0.86
C CYS A 172 5.17 -14.38 0.21
N PRO A 173 6.31 -15.06 0.47
CA PRO A 173 6.37 -16.07 1.52
C PRO A 173 6.23 -15.42 2.91
N PRO A 174 5.56 -16.08 3.87
CA PRO A 174 5.53 -15.60 5.24
C PRO A 174 6.91 -15.78 5.90
N SER A 175 7.27 -14.88 6.83
CA SER A 175 8.53 -14.95 7.59
C SER A 175 8.49 -15.93 8.76
N ARG A 176 7.30 -16.39 9.13
CA ARG A 176 7.03 -17.29 10.27
C ARG A 176 5.78 -18.13 9.99
N LEU A 177 5.47 -19.05 10.91
CA LEU A 177 4.21 -19.81 10.88
C LEU A 177 3.02 -18.85 10.90
N ILE A 178 1.96 -19.22 10.18
CA ILE A 178 0.78 -18.38 10.04
C ILE A 178 -0.07 -18.38 11.31
N TRP A 179 -0.22 -19.51 11.99
CA TRP A 179 -0.93 -19.53 13.28
C TRP A 179 -0.05 -18.89 14.36
N GLU A 180 -0.63 -18.06 15.22
CA GLU A 180 0.12 -17.30 16.24
C GLU A 180 -0.01 -17.93 17.64
N HIS A 181 -1.24 -18.25 18.05
CA HIS A 181 -1.58 -18.79 19.37
C HIS A 181 -2.67 -19.86 19.24
N GLU A 182 -2.78 -20.69 20.26
CA GLU A 182 -3.88 -21.65 20.34
C GLU A 182 -5.24 -20.93 20.30
N PRO A 183 -6.26 -21.53 19.65
CA PRO A 183 -7.59 -20.98 19.65
C PRO A 183 -8.14 -20.80 21.07
N GLY A 184 -8.82 -19.68 21.30
CA GLY A 184 -9.41 -19.34 22.60
C GLY A 184 -10.85 -18.85 22.47
N TYR A 185 -11.54 -18.78 23.61
CA TYR A 185 -12.87 -18.15 23.68
C TYR A 185 -12.74 -16.66 24.02
N PHE A 186 -13.37 -15.82 23.20
CA PHE A 186 -13.48 -14.37 23.43
C PHE A 186 -14.91 -13.90 23.17
N GLU A 187 -15.36 -12.90 23.93
CA GLU A 187 -16.68 -12.27 23.77
C GLU A 187 -16.73 -11.42 22.49
N SER A 188 -15.65 -10.71 22.19
CA SER A 188 -15.55 -9.83 21.03
C SER A 188 -14.21 -9.97 20.28
N LEU A 189 -14.22 -9.61 18.98
CA LEU A 189 -13.00 -9.47 18.19
C LEU A 189 -12.01 -8.47 18.83
N GLU A 190 -12.51 -7.44 19.50
CA GLU A 190 -11.66 -6.45 20.18
C GLU A 190 -10.92 -7.08 21.36
N ASP A 191 -11.61 -7.86 22.19
CA ASP A 191 -10.99 -8.59 23.31
C ASP A 191 -9.98 -9.62 22.81
N ALA A 192 -10.32 -10.33 21.73
CA ALA A 192 -9.42 -11.27 21.08
C ALA A 192 -8.15 -10.59 20.55
N LEU A 193 -8.26 -9.45 19.87
CA LEU A 193 -7.10 -8.72 19.36
C LEU A 193 -6.26 -8.07 20.47
N ARG A 194 -6.87 -7.75 21.63
CA ARG A 194 -6.16 -7.22 22.81
C ARG A 194 -5.43 -8.30 23.60
N SER A 195 -5.91 -9.55 23.58
CA SER A 195 -5.34 -10.63 24.38
C SER A 195 -3.99 -11.11 23.88
N ILE A 196 -3.73 -10.96 22.58
CA ILE A 196 -2.48 -11.36 21.97
C ILE A 196 -1.44 -10.24 22.10
N PRO A 197 -0.23 -10.50 22.61
CA PRO A 197 0.78 -9.46 22.77
C PRO A 197 1.23 -8.86 21.43
N LEU A 198 1.71 -7.61 21.48
CA LEU A 198 2.38 -7.00 20.34
C LEU A 198 3.77 -7.63 20.17
N GLN A 199 4.09 -8.09 18.96
CA GLN A 199 5.44 -8.53 18.62
C GLN A 199 6.30 -7.29 18.32
N LYS A 200 7.22 -6.95 19.23
CA LYS A 200 8.13 -5.80 19.06
C LYS A 200 9.27 -6.17 18.11
N ARG A 201 9.64 -5.25 17.21
CA ARG A 201 10.89 -5.32 16.43
C ARG A 201 11.96 -4.41 17.02
N GLU A 202 13.23 -4.70 16.72
CA GLU A 202 14.42 -4.06 17.32
C GLU A 202 14.43 -2.53 17.20
N ASP A 203 13.91 -1.97 16.10
CA ASP A 203 13.95 -0.53 15.79
C ASP A 203 12.73 0.27 16.29
N ASP A 204 11.70 -0.38 16.86
CA ASP A 204 10.48 0.31 17.30
C ASP A 204 10.67 0.99 18.67
N SER A 205 11.46 2.06 18.67
CA SER A 205 11.71 2.96 19.80
C SER A 205 10.45 3.68 20.32
N VAL A 206 9.33 3.56 19.63
CA VAL A 206 8.04 4.12 20.05
C VAL A 206 6.99 3.02 20.00
N ILE A 207 6.77 2.39 21.15
CA ILE A 207 5.55 1.61 21.38
C ILE A 207 4.42 2.64 21.36
N THR A 208 3.67 2.71 20.27
CA THR A 208 2.43 3.49 20.24
C THR A 208 1.48 2.87 21.27
N ALA A 209 0.98 3.69 22.19
CA ALA A 209 0.04 3.24 23.24
C ALA A 209 -1.31 2.74 22.69
N SER A 210 -1.55 2.93 21.39
CA SER A 210 -2.74 2.50 20.67
C SER A 210 -2.41 2.03 19.26
N TRP A 211 -3.17 1.09 18.72
CA TRP A 211 -3.02 0.59 17.35
C TRP A 211 -4.33 0.65 16.57
N ASP A 212 -4.20 0.80 15.26
CA ASP A 212 -5.34 0.76 14.34
C ASP A 212 -5.80 -0.68 14.17
N VAL A 213 -7.11 -0.88 14.30
CA VAL A 213 -7.79 -2.15 14.05
C VAL A 213 -8.91 -1.97 13.04
N LEU A 214 -9.10 -3.00 12.22
CA LEU A 214 -10.22 -3.16 11.31
C LEU A 214 -11.11 -4.29 11.82
N LEU A 215 -12.38 -4.00 12.09
CA LEU A 215 -13.30 -4.96 12.67
C LEU A 215 -14.51 -5.14 11.74
N ASP A 216 -14.91 -6.38 11.50
CA ASP A 216 -16.22 -6.69 10.94
C ASP A 216 -17.31 -6.06 11.81
N TRP A 217 -18.12 -5.21 11.19
CA TRP A 217 -19.32 -4.67 11.82
C TRP A 217 -20.53 -5.49 11.46
N MET A 218 -21.33 -5.78 12.48
CA MET A 218 -22.66 -6.36 12.35
C MET A 218 -23.62 -5.56 13.23
N PRO A 219 -24.87 -5.39 12.80
CA PRO A 219 -25.90 -4.83 13.67
C PRO A 219 -26.06 -5.73 14.90
N ALA A 220 -26.11 -5.14 16.10
CA ALA A 220 -26.37 -5.87 17.32
C ALA A 220 -27.88 -6.21 17.43
N PHE A 221 -28.72 -5.34 16.89
CA PHE A 221 -30.17 -5.49 16.83
C PHE A 221 -30.74 -5.09 15.47
N ASP A 222 -31.91 -5.63 15.13
CA ASP A 222 -32.65 -5.18 13.95
C ASP A 222 -32.99 -3.69 14.07
N GLY A 223 -32.57 -2.91 13.08
CA GLY A 223 -32.76 -1.46 13.03
C GLY A 223 -31.60 -0.62 13.55
N ASP A 224 -30.49 -1.23 13.99
CA ASP A 224 -29.26 -0.50 14.28
C ASP A 224 -28.81 0.30 13.06
N LYS A 225 -28.61 1.60 13.26
CA LYS A 225 -28.08 2.46 12.21
C LYS A 225 -26.60 2.16 12.03
N VAL A 226 -26.21 1.96 10.78
CA VAL A 226 -24.80 1.83 10.41
C VAL A 226 -24.07 3.10 10.84
N PRO A 227 -22.92 3.00 11.54
CA PRO A 227 -22.12 4.17 11.91
C PRO A 227 -21.71 5.01 10.70
N ASP A 228 -21.61 6.32 10.88
CA ASP A 228 -21.27 7.26 9.80
C ASP A 228 -19.84 7.08 9.26
N ASP A 229 -18.93 6.51 10.07
CA ASP A 229 -17.52 6.26 9.77
C ASP A 229 -17.25 4.85 9.22
N ILE A 230 -18.29 4.12 8.80
CA ILE A 230 -18.16 2.76 8.27
C ILE A 230 -17.42 2.74 6.92
N GLU A 231 -16.51 1.78 6.75
CA GLU A 231 -15.90 1.46 5.47
C GLU A 231 -16.63 0.29 4.80
N ILE A 232 -16.82 0.33 3.47
CA ILE A 232 -17.38 -0.79 2.69
C ILE A 232 -16.26 -1.49 1.94
N HIS A 233 -15.99 -2.74 2.28
CA HIS A 233 -14.94 -3.57 1.66
C HIS A 233 -15.58 -4.66 0.79
N TYR A 234 -15.15 -4.80 -0.47
CA TYR A 234 -15.65 -5.82 -1.40
C TYR A 234 -14.74 -7.04 -1.42
N ASP A 235 -14.69 -7.76 -0.30
CA ASP A 235 -13.72 -8.83 -0.08
C ASP A 235 -14.29 -10.08 0.62
N ILE A 236 -15.61 -10.25 0.72
CA ILE A 236 -16.21 -11.54 1.08
C ILE A 236 -16.21 -12.43 -0.17
N PRO A 237 -15.39 -13.49 -0.27
CA PRO A 237 -15.35 -14.31 -1.48
C PRO A 237 -16.62 -15.17 -1.61
N LEU A 238 -17.32 -15.02 -2.74
CA LEU A 238 -18.44 -15.87 -3.16
C LEU A 238 -17.95 -17.03 -4.03
N SER A 239 -16.97 -16.76 -4.89
CA SER A 239 -16.29 -17.76 -5.73
C SER A 239 -14.84 -17.34 -5.93
N PHE A 240 -13.94 -18.33 -6.04
CA PHE A 240 -12.55 -18.10 -6.46
C PHE A 240 -12.36 -18.25 -7.97
N GLN A 241 -13.31 -18.86 -8.69
CA GLN A 241 -13.20 -19.12 -10.11
C GLN A 241 -14.58 -19.14 -10.80
N PRO A 242 -15.01 -18.02 -11.44
CA PRO A 242 -14.32 -16.73 -11.51
C PRO A 242 -14.30 -16.01 -10.15
N PRO A 243 -13.29 -15.16 -9.87
CA PRO A 243 -13.27 -14.38 -8.63
C PRO A 243 -14.51 -13.48 -8.52
N ASN A 244 -15.30 -13.68 -7.48
CA ASN A 244 -16.50 -12.90 -7.18
C ASN A 244 -16.54 -12.58 -5.68
N HIS A 245 -16.86 -11.33 -5.32
CA HIS A 245 -16.80 -10.86 -3.95
C HIS A 245 -18.05 -10.03 -3.57
N ALA A 246 -18.61 -10.31 -2.40
CA ALA A 246 -19.67 -9.52 -1.77
C ALA A 246 -19.07 -8.41 -0.89
N PRO A 247 -19.83 -7.32 -0.65
CA PRO A 247 -19.43 -6.26 0.26
C PRO A 247 -19.57 -6.69 1.72
N ARG A 248 -18.76 -6.08 2.60
CA ARG A 248 -18.91 -6.09 4.06
C ARG A 248 -18.67 -4.71 4.66
N TYR A 249 -19.24 -4.50 5.83
CA TYR A 249 -19.05 -3.31 6.64
C TYR A 249 -17.88 -3.49 7.60
N VAL A 250 -16.92 -2.57 7.56
CA VAL A 250 -15.71 -2.60 8.37
C VAL A 250 -15.61 -1.30 9.16
N ILE A 251 -15.43 -1.39 10.47
CA ILE A 251 -15.12 -0.23 11.31
C ILE A 251 -13.62 -0.19 11.55
N ARG A 252 -13.03 0.99 11.34
CA ARG A 252 -11.67 1.30 11.78
C ARG A 252 -11.71 1.93 13.18
N LYS A 253 -11.00 1.33 14.14
CA LYS A 253 -10.88 1.82 15.52
C LYS A 253 -9.43 1.88 15.97
N ARG A 254 -9.18 2.58 17.08
CA ARG A 254 -7.93 2.49 17.83
C ARG A 254 -8.16 1.80 19.16
N ILE A 255 -7.32 0.80 19.48
CA ILE A 255 -7.38 0.04 20.74
C ILE A 255 -6.05 0.18 21.49
N GLY A 256 -6.09 0.18 22.84
CA GLY A 256 -4.91 0.26 23.71
C GLY A 256 -4.47 -1.09 24.30
N LEU A 257 -3.28 -1.11 24.93
CA LEU A 257 -2.70 -2.29 25.59
C LEU A 257 -3.61 -2.88 26.70
N GLY A 258 -3.76 -4.20 26.72
CA GLY A 258 -4.29 -4.94 27.86
C GLY A 258 -3.21 -5.19 28.95
N PRO A 259 -3.60 -5.49 30.20
CA PRO A 259 -2.70 -5.54 31.36
C PRO A 259 -1.67 -6.69 31.37
N ASN A 260 -1.82 -7.76 30.58
CA ASN A 260 -0.97 -8.97 30.65
C ASN A 260 -0.01 -9.14 29.45
N THR A 261 0.58 -8.05 28.96
CA THR A 261 1.47 -8.10 27.79
C THR A 261 2.90 -8.47 28.21
N GLU A 262 3.20 -9.77 28.28
CA GLU A 262 4.59 -10.23 28.46
C GLU A 262 5.39 -10.18 27.15
N THR A 263 6.66 -9.81 27.27
CA THR A 263 7.59 -9.64 26.14
C THR A 263 8.61 -10.76 26.13
N GLN A 264 8.63 -11.59 25.08
CA GLN A 264 9.67 -12.59 24.88
C GLN A 264 10.72 -12.13 23.87
N LYS A 265 11.98 -12.50 24.15
CA LYS A 265 13.17 -12.14 23.37
C LYS A 265 13.47 -13.23 22.35
N VAL A 266 13.67 -12.86 21.09
CA VAL A 266 14.24 -13.75 20.06
C VAL A 266 15.32 -12.99 19.31
N THR A 267 16.47 -13.64 19.09
CA THR A 267 17.71 -13.03 18.59
C THR A 267 17.85 -13.24 17.08
N ILE A 268 17.75 -12.21 16.25
CA ILE A 268 18.21 -12.24 14.84
C ILE A 268 18.85 -10.89 14.47
N GLY A 269 19.96 -10.93 13.74
CA GLY A 269 20.88 -9.81 13.53
C GLY A 269 20.43 -8.68 12.59
N ARG A 270 21.30 -7.65 12.55
CA ARG A 270 21.08 -6.27 12.04
C ARG A 270 20.39 -6.13 10.66
N PRO A 271 19.54 -5.08 10.49
CA PRO A 271 18.98 -4.71 9.19
C PRO A 271 20.05 -4.28 8.17
N TRP A 272 19.88 -4.67 6.92
CA TRP A 272 20.71 -4.23 5.80
C TRP A 272 20.33 -2.79 5.40
N THR A 273 21.30 -1.88 5.46
CA THR A 273 21.16 -0.50 4.95
C THR A 273 22.04 -0.31 3.73
N ALA A 274 21.43 0.07 2.59
CA ALA A 274 22.17 0.38 1.39
C ALA A 274 23.12 1.57 1.62
N ARG A 275 24.34 1.47 1.09
CA ARG A 275 25.34 2.54 1.18
C ARG A 275 24.82 3.79 0.46
N ARG A 276 24.75 4.93 1.15
CA ARG A 276 24.43 6.24 0.54
C ARG A 276 25.47 6.58 -0.53
N ILE A 277 25.03 6.73 -1.77
CA ILE A 277 25.85 7.30 -2.85
C ILE A 277 25.61 8.81 -2.83
N ARG A 278 26.67 9.62 -2.69
CA ARG A 278 26.56 11.08 -2.81
C ARG A 278 26.43 11.47 -4.29
N ALA A 279 25.51 12.37 -4.59
CA ALA A 279 25.40 12.95 -5.92
C ALA A 279 26.66 13.76 -6.27
N ASP A 280 27.26 13.48 -7.43
CA ASP A 280 28.33 14.29 -8.01
C ASP A 280 27.73 15.42 -8.86
N TYR A 281 27.65 16.61 -8.27
CA TYR A 281 27.14 17.82 -8.92
C TYR A 281 28.08 18.39 -10.01
N GLY A 282 29.30 17.84 -10.15
CA GLY A 282 30.28 18.20 -11.16
C GLY A 282 30.07 17.52 -12.51
N ASN A 283 29.29 16.43 -12.57
CA ASN A 283 29.10 15.63 -13.77
C ASN A 283 28.28 16.37 -14.85
N ARG A 284 28.76 16.38 -16.10
CA ARG A 284 28.03 16.99 -17.26
C ARG A 284 26.72 16.28 -17.57
N GLU A 285 26.67 14.96 -17.41
CA GLU A 285 25.48 14.15 -17.66
C GLU A 285 24.38 14.45 -16.64
N TYR A 286 24.76 14.61 -15.37
CA TYR A 286 23.87 15.07 -14.30
C TYR A 286 23.18 16.41 -14.63
N ARG A 287 23.92 17.38 -15.21
CA ARG A 287 23.32 18.67 -15.62
C ARG A 287 22.40 18.53 -16.82
N ARG A 288 22.75 17.65 -17.78
CA ARG A 288 21.96 17.40 -18.99
C ARG A 288 20.57 16.84 -18.65
N VAL A 289 20.50 15.80 -17.81
CA VAL A 289 19.24 15.13 -17.46
C VAL A 289 18.30 16.06 -16.67
N ARG A 290 18.86 16.92 -15.81
CA ARG A 290 18.09 17.95 -15.10
C ARG A 290 17.50 19.00 -16.04
N ALA A 291 18.27 19.44 -17.04
CA ALA A 291 17.79 20.37 -18.06
C ALA A 291 16.72 19.71 -18.95
N GLU A 292 16.93 18.47 -19.35
CA GLU A 292 15.97 17.66 -20.11
C GLU A 292 14.63 17.56 -19.36
N ARG A 293 14.66 17.31 -18.05
CA ARG A 293 13.44 17.27 -17.24
C ARG A 293 12.69 18.61 -17.23
N LEU A 294 13.40 19.73 -17.08
CA LEU A 294 12.77 21.06 -17.12
C LEU A 294 12.09 21.32 -18.48
N VAL A 295 12.70 20.88 -19.58
CA VAL A 295 12.12 21.00 -20.92
C VAL A 295 10.87 20.12 -21.07
N MET A 296 10.94 18.87 -20.62
CA MET A 296 9.80 17.92 -20.67
C MET A 296 8.58 18.44 -19.90
N ASP A 297 8.81 19.08 -18.76
CA ASP A 297 7.74 19.66 -17.93
C ASP A 297 7.36 21.09 -18.36
N HIS A 298 7.78 21.53 -19.57
CA HIS A 298 7.52 22.87 -20.11
C HIS A 298 7.95 24.02 -19.19
N SER A 299 9.01 23.82 -18.40
CA SER A 299 9.47 24.74 -17.36
C SER A 299 8.36 25.15 -16.38
N ALA A 300 7.36 24.30 -16.17
CA ALA A 300 6.28 24.49 -15.21
C ALA A 300 6.49 23.58 -14.00
N CYS A 301 6.25 24.14 -12.81
CA CYS A 301 6.31 23.37 -11.58
C CYS A 301 5.22 22.30 -11.60
N MET A 302 5.61 21.04 -11.48
CA MET A 302 4.70 19.90 -11.45
C MET A 302 3.60 20.06 -10.40
N PHE A 303 3.94 20.63 -9.24
CA PHE A 303 3.06 20.81 -8.09
C PHE A 303 2.11 22.02 -8.22
N CYS A 304 2.66 23.24 -8.37
CA CYS A 304 1.89 24.49 -8.30
C CYS A 304 1.75 25.23 -9.63
N LYS A 305 2.33 24.70 -10.71
CA LYS A 305 2.32 25.26 -12.07
C LYS A 305 3.04 26.61 -12.25
N ALA A 306 3.63 27.18 -11.20
CA ALA A 306 4.53 28.33 -11.32
C ALA A 306 5.80 27.98 -12.12
N PRO A 307 6.55 28.96 -12.65
CA PRO A 307 7.80 28.68 -13.38
C PRO A 307 8.78 27.82 -12.57
N ALA A 308 9.19 26.69 -13.14
CA ALA A 308 10.15 25.78 -12.54
C ALA A 308 11.58 26.24 -12.85
N THR A 309 12.40 26.32 -11.80
CA THR A 309 13.82 26.68 -11.89
C THR A 309 14.74 25.59 -11.36
N THR A 310 14.15 24.53 -10.79
CA THR A 310 14.84 23.45 -10.11
C THR A 310 14.17 22.12 -10.44
N VAL A 311 14.84 21.02 -10.14
CA VAL A 311 14.25 19.68 -10.20
C VAL A 311 14.49 18.95 -8.88
N GLN A 312 13.46 18.24 -8.44
CA GLN A 312 13.45 17.37 -7.26
C GLN A 312 13.72 15.93 -7.68
N HIS A 313 14.60 15.25 -6.96
CA HIS A 313 14.77 13.80 -7.08
C HIS A 313 13.67 13.09 -6.32
N VAL A 314 13.02 12.10 -6.96
CA VAL A 314 12.09 11.18 -6.28
C VAL A 314 12.79 9.89 -5.84
N SER A 315 13.96 9.60 -6.41
CA SER A 315 14.86 8.54 -5.97
C SER A 315 16.32 8.94 -6.21
N TYR A 316 17.19 8.64 -5.24
CA TYR A 316 18.65 8.73 -5.35
C TYR A 316 19.30 7.43 -5.84
N SER A 317 18.52 6.39 -6.18
CA SER A 317 19.05 5.08 -6.60
C SER A 317 20.07 5.15 -7.75
N ARG A 318 19.94 6.14 -8.64
CA ARG A 318 20.82 6.39 -9.78
C ARG A 318 21.56 7.74 -9.75
N ALA A 319 21.53 8.42 -8.61
CA ALA A 319 22.08 9.77 -8.51
C ALA A 319 23.59 9.82 -8.77
N GLY A 320 24.05 10.89 -9.43
CA GLY A 320 25.47 11.09 -9.75
C GLY A 320 25.89 10.73 -11.19
N GLY A 321 24.94 10.73 -12.14
CA GLY A 321 25.25 10.68 -13.58
C GLY A 321 24.60 9.53 -14.35
N ARG A 322 23.88 8.62 -13.71
CA ARG A 322 23.08 7.57 -14.38
C ARG A 322 21.58 7.80 -14.25
N GLU A 323 21.19 9.04 -13.94
CA GLU A 323 19.81 9.45 -13.71
C GLU A 323 19.02 9.39 -15.01
N VAL A 324 17.74 9.02 -14.92
CA VAL A 324 16.80 9.14 -16.03
C VAL A 324 15.76 10.22 -15.71
N PRO A 325 15.13 10.85 -16.72
CA PRO A 325 14.14 11.91 -16.48
C PRO A 325 12.97 11.49 -15.58
N GLU A 326 12.66 10.19 -15.47
CA GLU A 326 11.63 9.67 -14.58
C GLU A 326 11.99 9.78 -13.09
N ASP A 327 13.28 9.89 -12.75
CA ASP A 327 13.77 10.07 -11.38
C ASP A 327 13.61 11.51 -10.88
N LEU A 328 13.20 12.43 -11.77
CA LEU A 328 13.17 13.87 -11.52
C LEU A 328 11.77 14.46 -11.72
N ARG A 329 11.51 15.58 -11.04
CA ARG A 329 10.27 16.38 -11.18
C ARG A 329 10.64 17.86 -11.24
N ALA A 330 10.16 18.60 -12.25
CA ALA A 330 10.37 20.04 -12.31
C ALA A 330 9.59 20.77 -11.22
N LEU A 331 10.26 21.59 -10.42
CA LEU A 331 9.64 22.37 -9.35
C LEU A 331 10.12 23.83 -9.38
N CYS A 332 9.24 24.73 -8.94
CA CYS A 332 9.66 26.06 -8.55
C CYS A 332 10.46 25.98 -7.23
N ARG A 333 11.26 27.00 -6.96
CA ARG A 333 12.17 26.99 -5.81
C ARG A 333 11.46 26.74 -4.48
N ILE A 334 10.30 27.37 -4.27
CA ILE A 334 9.54 27.25 -3.02
C ILE A 334 9.02 25.82 -2.81
N CYS A 335 8.47 25.18 -3.86
CA CYS A 335 7.98 23.81 -3.76
C CYS A 335 9.12 22.81 -3.57
N HIS A 336 10.27 23.05 -4.21
CA HIS A 336 11.48 22.25 -3.99
C HIS A 336 11.98 22.35 -2.55
N ASP A 337 12.06 23.57 -2.00
CA ASP A 337 12.51 23.78 -0.63
C ASP A 337 11.51 23.16 0.38
N ALA A 338 10.21 23.23 0.12
CA ALA A 338 9.19 22.56 0.92
C ALA A 338 9.38 21.03 0.95
N CYS A 339 9.61 20.40 -0.20
CA CYS A 339 9.89 18.95 -0.26
C CYS A 339 11.19 18.63 0.49
N THR A 340 12.25 19.39 0.24
CA THR A 340 13.56 19.18 0.86
C THR A 340 13.50 19.30 2.39
N MET A 341 12.76 20.27 2.92
CA MET A 341 12.59 20.46 4.37
C MET A 341 11.80 19.32 5.02
N LEU A 342 10.77 18.81 4.36
CA LEU A 342 10.04 17.63 4.80
C LEU A 342 10.94 16.38 4.81
N GLU A 343 11.82 16.25 3.83
CA GLU A 343 12.78 15.13 3.74
C GLU A 343 13.83 15.14 4.84
N TYR A 344 14.37 16.31 5.20
CA TYR A 344 15.34 16.44 6.30
C TYR A 344 14.72 16.09 7.66
N GLY A 345 13.44 16.36 7.87
CA GLY A 345 12.73 16.01 9.11
C GLY A 345 12.38 14.52 9.25
N ALA A 346 12.39 13.76 8.15
CA ALA A 346 11.89 12.38 8.11
C ALA A 346 12.98 11.30 8.00
N GLY A 347 14.27 11.67 8.04
CA GLY A 347 15.38 10.70 8.01
C GLY A 347 15.43 9.85 6.72
N MET A 348 14.91 10.37 5.60
CA MET A 348 14.72 9.58 4.38
C MET A 348 16.05 9.06 3.79
N GLY A 349 16.02 7.81 3.33
CA GLY A 349 17.13 7.09 2.72
C GLY A 349 17.35 7.49 1.25
N ASN A 350 17.27 6.52 0.34
CA ASN A 350 17.41 6.76 -1.10
C ASN A 350 16.08 7.16 -1.77
N GLU A 351 14.94 6.86 -1.17
CA GLU A 351 13.64 7.32 -1.65
C GLU A 351 13.34 8.72 -1.11
N ARG A 352 12.73 9.54 -1.95
CA ARG A 352 12.48 10.96 -1.71
C ARG A 352 11.01 11.26 -1.98
N ILE A 353 10.55 12.43 -1.55
CA ILE A 353 9.17 12.82 -1.74
C ILE A 353 8.92 13.00 -3.24
N ASP A 354 7.96 12.26 -3.79
CA ASP A 354 7.40 12.54 -5.11
C ASP A 354 6.29 13.61 -4.98
N PRO A 355 6.49 14.85 -5.44
CA PRO A 355 5.48 15.90 -5.36
C PRO A 355 4.24 15.63 -6.22
N SER A 356 4.28 14.63 -7.11
CA SER A 356 3.11 14.20 -7.88
C SER A 356 2.23 13.19 -7.15
N ASP A 357 2.72 12.61 -6.05
CA ASP A 357 1.94 11.69 -5.22
C ASP A 357 0.92 12.47 -4.37
N PRO A 358 -0.39 12.16 -4.47
CA PRO A 358 -1.42 12.80 -3.66
C PRO A 358 -1.20 12.69 -2.15
N ALA A 359 -0.52 11.64 -1.67
CA ALA A 359 -0.27 11.42 -0.24
C ALA A 359 0.53 12.57 0.40
N TRP A 360 1.38 13.24 -0.39
CA TRP A 360 2.23 14.34 0.09
C TRP A 360 1.62 15.72 -0.15
N ARG A 361 0.47 15.81 -0.82
CA ARG A 361 -0.07 17.09 -1.29
C ARG A 361 -0.30 18.08 -0.15
N ASP A 362 -1.00 17.64 0.90
CA ASP A 362 -1.36 18.53 2.01
C ASP A 362 -0.14 18.93 2.84
N ALA A 363 0.78 17.99 3.07
CA ALA A 363 2.04 18.27 3.74
C ALA A 363 2.91 19.29 2.98
N ILE A 364 3.03 19.15 1.65
CA ILE A 364 3.77 20.10 0.81
C ILE A 364 3.08 21.46 0.79
N LEU A 365 1.74 21.52 0.70
CA LEU A 365 0.99 22.78 0.76
C LEU A 365 1.19 23.51 2.09
N ALA A 366 1.08 22.79 3.21
CA ALA A 366 1.28 23.35 4.54
C ALA A 366 2.70 23.92 4.69
N LYS A 367 3.71 23.13 4.33
CA LYS A 367 5.12 23.56 4.43
C LYS A 367 5.43 24.73 3.49
N ARG A 368 4.84 24.73 2.29
CA ARG A 368 4.96 25.84 1.33
C ARG A 368 4.41 27.13 1.90
N ASN A 369 3.24 27.09 2.55
CA ASN A 369 2.63 28.29 3.14
C ASN A 369 3.49 28.85 4.28
N GLU A 370 4.07 27.98 5.11
CA GLU A 370 5.01 28.37 6.16
C GLU A 370 6.24 29.11 5.60
N ILE A 371 6.82 28.61 4.50
CA ILE A 371 7.96 29.26 3.82
C ILE A 371 7.57 30.65 3.30
N ILE A 372 6.37 30.77 2.70
CA ILE A 372 5.88 32.04 2.16
C ILE A 372 5.65 33.06 3.29
N GLU A 373 5.02 32.65 4.38
CA GLU A 373 4.81 33.51 5.55
C GLU A 373 6.14 33.98 6.15
N TYR A 374 7.11 33.07 6.30
CA TYR A 374 8.43 33.41 6.81
C TYR A 374 9.14 34.45 5.92
N HIS A 375 9.14 34.25 4.60
CA HIS A 375 9.73 35.21 3.66
C HIS A 375 9.02 36.56 3.68
N SER A 376 7.68 36.58 3.80
CA SER A 376 6.89 37.80 3.90
C SER A 376 7.25 38.60 5.16
N ARG A 377 7.31 37.94 6.33
CA ARG A 377 7.71 38.57 7.61
C ARG A 377 9.14 39.09 7.56
N ALA A 378 10.08 38.34 6.98
CA ALA A 378 11.46 38.76 6.81
C ALA A 378 11.60 39.99 5.89
N GLN A 379 10.84 40.05 4.79
CA GLN A 379 10.80 41.23 3.92
C GLN A 379 10.18 42.45 4.63
N HIS A 380 9.11 42.26 5.40
CA HIS A 380 8.48 43.32 6.18
C HIS A 380 9.46 43.89 7.23
N SER A 381 10.17 43.03 7.96
CA SER A 381 11.22 43.43 8.91
C SER A 381 12.36 44.22 8.25
N ARG A 382 12.81 43.82 7.05
CA ARG A 382 13.84 44.55 6.29
C ARG A 382 13.36 45.92 5.81
N LYS A 383 12.09 46.07 5.42
CA LYS A 383 11.52 47.37 4.98
C LYS A 383 11.33 48.35 6.14
N LEU A 384 11.19 47.85 7.37
CA LEU A 384 11.06 48.65 8.59
C LEU A 384 12.41 49.10 9.17
N GLN A 385 13.54 48.60 8.66
CA GLN A 385 14.84 49.11 9.05
C GLN A 385 15.07 50.50 8.43
N PRO A 386 15.41 51.54 9.22
CA PRO A 386 15.63 52.88 8.69
C PRO A 386 16.76 52.84 7.66
N LYS A 387 16.54 53.45 6.49
CA LYS A 387 17.58 53.66 5.48
C LYS A 387 18.72 54.42 6.17
N LYS A 388 19.88 53.77 6.34
CA LYS A 388 21.11 54.49 6.69
C LYS A 388 21.36 55.51 5.59
N GLU A 389 21.28 56.79 5.95
CA GLU A 389 21.66 57.92 5.10
C GLU A 389 23.07 57.67 4.58
N GLN A 390 23.22 57.65 3.26
CA GLN A 390 24.52 57.68 2.60
C GLN A 390 25.04 59.11 2.73
N THR A 391 25.97 59.32 3.66
CA THR A 391 26.87 60.49 3.70
C THR A 391 27.93 60.40 2.61
#